data_AF-A0A8S3QCT3-F1
#
_entry.id   AF-A0A8S3QCT3-F1
#
_cell.length_a   1.000
_cell.length_b   1.000
_cell.length_c   1.000
_cell.angle_alpha   90.00
_cell.angle_beta   90.00
_cell.angle_gamma   90.00
#
_symmetry.space_group_name_H-M   'P 1'
#
loop_
_entity.id
_entity.type
_entity.pdbx_description
1 polymer ?
#
loop_
_entity_poly.entity_id
_entity_poly.type
_entity_poly.pdbx_seq_one_letter_code
_entity_poly.pdbx_strand_id
1 'polypeptide(L)'
;MALEASEENFRRLSHLVLRIAPRAVRQYFDIEFHPKVITKFLLENCFTLYRLRANNIISTSQLRLLLSNGEVSSDNLDISTMLVLLRNLADVQITPYLPYPTDIKIGSDLARIDYYRKQIAILRLTNGDLKDECESLLTELSSGADEKDRRQCDVCDFKNIKASSVVWCLNCDESLCQHCLDHHSSHKLSRYHECIKIEDYYKDPSMSTITCSEHKQQFDFSVKDIIFPICGSCVMHDHNSCQLIKPIQIAIKQSDETKQELHKRAEKLLQNIDVITNDVHGNLKSYEIEKGKVRGQLRSRLKSAAEEVEKLCLKEISQNENLTNVLFRNLSKHQKEIKKLLKNLSMYKGQNVRVFISLLQIEDKIKDQEEKIQCLLKDKVINTSHVTTDVDPLAVKKIVCSIREISLSSAFKTLEEIGAQQKKKQEL
;
A
#
# COMPACT_ATOMS: atom_id res chain seq x y z
N MET A 1 0.69 -26.98 -13.49
CA MET A 1 1.94 -26.93 -12.72
C MET A 1 2.22 -25.55 -12.12
N ALA A 2 2.69 -24.53 -12.86
CA ALA A 2 3.08 -23.25 -12.24
C ALA A 2 1.89 -22.39 -11.71
N LEU A 3 0.69 -22.51 -12.30
CA LEU A 3 -0.52 -21.85 -11.77
C LEU A 3 -1.05 -22.52 -10.48
N GLU A 4 -0.95 -23.84 -10.38
CA GLU A 4 -1.41 -24.59 -9.20
C GLU A 4 -0.54 -24.28 -7.97
N ALA A 5 0.77 -24.05 -8.16
CA ALA A 5 1.68 -23.66 -7.09
C ALA A 5 1.34 -22.28 -6.50
N SER A 6 0.98 -21.30 -7.33
CA SER A 6 0.62 -19.95 -6.89
C SER A 6 -0.73 -19.91 -6.16
N GLU A 7 -1.72 -20.68 -6.61
CA GLU A 7 -3.03 -20.71 -5.97
C GLU A 7 -2.96 -21.38 -4.59
N GLU A 8 -2.20 -22.48 -4.48
CA GLU A 8 -1.92 -23.16 -3.22
C GLU A 8 -1.19 -22.23 -2.24
N ASN A 9 -0.20 -21.51 -2.76
CA ASN A 9 0.51 -20.48 -2.05
C ASN A 9 -0.45 -19.41 -1.46
N PHE A 10 -1.27 -18.78 -2.30
CA PHE A 10 -2.25 -17.79 -1.83
C PHE A 10 -3.20 -18.33 -0.77
N ARG A 11 -3.62 -19.60 -0.87
CA ARG A 11 -4.47 -20.25 0.14
C ARG A 11 -3.75 -20.38 1.47
N ARG A 12 -2.47 -20.77 1.48
CA ARG A 12 -1.63 -20.85 2.70
C ARG A 12 -1.46 -19.48 3.34
N LEU A 13 -1.14 -18.46 2.54
CA LEU A 13 -1.00 -17.08 2.99
C LEU A 13 -2.29 -16.56 3.62
N SER A 14 -3.40 -16.75 2.92
CA SER A 14 -4.74 -16.41 3.41
C SER A 14 -5.06 -17.11 4.72
N HIS A 15 -4.73 -18.39 4.85
CA HIS A 15 -4.96 -19.14 6.08
C HIS A 15 -4.11 -18.60 7.25
N LEU A 16 -2.81 -18.42 7.05
CA LEU A 16 -1.90 -17.93 8.08
C LEU A 16 -2.29 -16.54 8.57
N VAL A 17 -2.57 -15.62 7.65
CA VAL A 17 -2.84 -14.20 7.96
C VAL A 17 -4.28 -13.96 8.45
N LEU A 18 -5.25 -14.75 7.98
CA LEU A 18 -6.67 -14.55 8.32
C LEU A 18 -7.20 -15.50 9.38
N ARG A 19 -6.49 -16.58 9.72
CA ARG A 19 -6.91 -17.53 10.76
C ARG A 19 -5.91 -17.71 11.89
N ILE A 20 -4.63 -17.86 11.59
CA ILE A 20 -3.59 -18.08 12.62
C ILE A 20 -3.20 -16.77 13.30
N ALA A 21 -2.77 -15.77 12.51
CA ALA A 21 -2.34 -14.47 13.02
C ALA A 21 -3.35 -13.76 13.94
N PRO A 22 -4.67 -13.79 13.67
CA PRO A 22 -5.68 -13.32 14.62
C PRO A 22 -5.55 -13.88 16.04
N ARG A 23 -5.26 -15.19 16.17
CA ARG A 23 -5.12 -15.84 17.48
C ARG A 23 -3.87 -15.35 18.20
N ALA A 24 -2.75 -15.23 17.48
CA ALA A 24 -1.51 -14.70 18.04
C ALA A 24 -1.68 -13.24 18.50
N VAL A 25 -2.34 -12.40 17.69
CA VAL A 25 -2.65 -11.02 18.07
C VAL A 25 -3.53 -10.97 19.30
N ARG A 26 -4.58 -11.80 19.40
CA ARG A 26 -5.45 -11.86 20.60
C ARG A 26 -4.68 -12.28 21.85
N GLN A 27 -3.90 -13.34 21.76
CA GLN A 27 -3.09 -13.80 22.89
C GLN A 27 -2.14 -12.71 23.38
N TYR A 28 -1.46 -12.02 22.46
CA TYR A 28 -0.59 -10.91 22.82
C TYR A 28 -1.37 -9.71 23.37
N PHE A 29 -2.52 -9.42 22.79
CA PHE A 29 -3.43 -8.37 23.26
C PHE A 29 -3.91 -8.63 24.68
N ASP A 30 -4.27 -9.86 25.03
CA ASP A 30 -4.72 -10.22 26.39
C ASP A 30 -3.59 -10.22 27.42
N ILE A 31 -2.33 -10.38 26.98
CA ILE A 31 -1.15 -10.21 27.83
C ILE A 31 -0.96 -8.73 28.17
N GLU A 32 -1.01 -7.84 27.17
CA GLU A 32 -0.84 -6.39 27.35
C GLU A 32 -2.06 -5.74 28.03
N PHE A 33 -3.26 -6.21 27.68
CA PHE A 33 -4.54 -5.70 28.16
C PHE A 33 -5.37 -6.84 28.75
N HIS A 34 -5.04 -7.23 29.98
CA HIS A 34 -5.73 -8.32 30.66
C HIS A 34 -7.28 -8.14 30.62
N PRO A 35 -8.07 -9.15 30.21
CA PRO A 35 -9.52 -9.01 29.95
C PRO A 35 -10.31 -8.43 31.12
N LYS A 36 -9.91 -8.74 32.36
CA LYS A 36 -10.55 -8.19 33.57
C LYS A 36 -10.29 -6.71 33.84
N VAL A 37 -9.25 -6.14 33.22
CA VAL A 37 -8.75 -4.79 33.51
C VAL A 37 -8.93 -3.86 32.31
N ILE A 38 -9.08 -4.41 31.10
CA ILE A 38 -9.13 -3.65 29.86
C ILE A 38 -10.21 -2.58 29.85
N THR A 39 -11.44 -2.86 30.30
CA THR A 39 -12.52 -1.84 30.32
C THR A 39 -12.12 -0.64 31.19
N LYS A 40 -11.55 -0.89 32.38
CA LYS A 40 -11.06 0.17 33.26
C LYS A 40 -9.91 0.95 32.61
N PHE A 41 -8.95 0.23 32.02
CA PHE A 41 -7.81 0.81 31.34
C PHE A 41 -8.22 1.70 30.14
N LEU A 42 -9.21 1.27 29.35
CA LEU A 42 -9.75 2.03 28.22
C LEU A 42 -10.48 3.30 28.69
N LEU A 43 -11.20 3.24 29.82
CA LEU A 43 -11.82 4.41 30.44
C LEU A 43 -10.77 5.41 30.94
N GLU A 44 -9.71 4.94 31.58
CA GLU A 44 -8.57 5.77 32.01
C GLU A 44 -7.87 6.44 30.81
N ASN A 45 -7.88 5.79 29.64
CA ASN A 45 -7.28 6.27 28.40
C ASN A 45 -8.29 6.84 27.38
N CYS A 46 -9.50 7.22 27.83
CA CYS A 46 -10.59 7.64 26.93
C CYS A 46 -10.21 8.84 26.04
N PHE A 47 -9.42 9.80 26.53
CA PHE A 47 -8.94 10.93 25.73
C PHE A 47 -8.12 10.49 24.52
N THR A 48 -7.26 9.47 24.68
CA THR A 48 -6.48 8.92 23.57
C THR A 48 -7.42 8.27 22.55
N LEU A 49 -8.45 7.54 22.99
CA LEU A 49 -9.45 6.96 22.10
C LEU A 49 -10.23 8.03 21.31
N TYR A 50 -10.64 9.13 21.94
CA TYR A 50 -11.26 10.26 21.24
C TYR A 50 -10.32 10.91 20.23
N ARG A 51 -9.03 11.03 20.55
CA ARG A 51 -8.01 11.52 19.60
C ARG A 51 -7.84 10.59 18.41
N LEU A 52 -7.82 9.27 18.63
CA LEU A 52 -7.77 8.27 17.55
C LEU A 52 -9.01 8.37 16.66
N ARG A 53 -10.18 8.63 17.24
CA ARG A 53 -11.42 8.87 16.49
C ARG A 53 -11.36 10.15 15.67
N ALA A 54 -10.89 11.25 16.25
CA ALA A 54 -10.75 12.54 15.57
C ALA A 54 -9.80 12.46 14.37
N ASN A 55 -8.77 11.61 14.46
CA ASN A 55 -7.83 11.34 13.38
C ASN A 55 -8.30 10.26 12.40
N ASN A 56 -9.55 9.78 12.51
CA ASN A 56 -10.13 8.71 11.68
C ASN A 56 -9.35 7.38 11.71
N ILE A 57 -8.62 7.10 12.80
CA ILE A 57 -7.88 5.85 12.98
C ILE A 57 -8.83 4.72 13.43
N ILE A 58 -9.80 5.06 14.28
CA ILE A 58 -10.92 4.17 14.66
C ILE A 58 -12.24 4.78 14.22
N SER A 59 -13.24 3.93 13.95
CA SER A 59 -14.59 4.35 13.57
C SER A 59 -15.45 4.72 14.79
N THR A 60 -16.63 5.33 14.58
CA THR A 60 -17.57 5.62 15.68
C THR A 60 -18.10 4.33 16.30
N SER A 61 -18.31 3.28 15.50
CA SER A 61 -18.78 1.99 16.01
C SER A 61 -17.71 1.29 16.86
N GLN A 62 -16.44 1.32 16.44
CA GLN A 62 -15.31 0.82 17.22
C GLN A 62 -15.16 1.60 18.54
N LEU A 63 -15.21 2.95 18.49
CA LEU A 63 -15.14 3.76 19.71
C LEU A 63 -16.30 3.44 20.67
N ARG A 64 -17.52 3.27 20.15
CA ARG A 64 -18.69 2.92 20.96
C ARG A 64 -18.52 1.53 21.60
N LEU A 65 -17.98 0.57 20.86
CA LEU A 65 -17.70 -0.78 21.38
C LEU A 65 -16.68 -0.71 22.53
N LEU A 66 -15.59 0.05 22.35
CA LEU A 66 -14.51 0.20 23.34
C LEU A 66 -14.92 0.96 24.60
N LEU A 67 -15.90 1.87 24.49
CA LEU A 67 -16.43 2.63 25.62
C LEU A 67 -17.80 2.12 26.09
N SER A 68 -18.25 0.97 25.58
CA SER A 68 -19.53 0.39 26.00
C SER A 68 -19.42 -0.13 27.44
N ASN A 69 -20.55 -0.13 28.15
CA ASN A 69 -20.64 -0.73 29.49
C ASN A 69 -20.52 -2.27 29.47
N GLY A 70 -20.36 -2.88 28.30
CA GLY A 70 -20.11 -4.31 28.16
C GLY A 70 -18.67 -4.69 28.50
N GLU A 71 -18.43 -5.97 28.76
CA GLU A 71 -17.07 -6.49 28.90
C GLU A 71 -16.36 -6.40 27.54
N VAL A 72 -15.38 -5.51 27.42
CA VAL A 72 -14.51 -5.46 26.23
C VAL A 72 -13.54 -6.64 26.34
N SER A 73 -13.42 -7.43 25.28
CA SER A 73 -12.59 -8.64 25.24
C SER A 73 -11.95 -8.78 23.87
N SER A 74 -10.78 -9.42 23.79
CA SER A 74 -10.14 -9.73 22.51
C SER A 74 -11.04 -10.55 21.56
N ASP A 75 -12.04 -11.24 22.09
CA ASP A 75 -13.05 -11.97 21.32
C ASP A 75 -14.06 -11.07 20.60
N ASN A 76 -14.39 -9.91 21.17
CA ASN A 76 -15.35 -8.97 20.59
C ASN A 76 -14.69 -7.87 19.76
N LEU A 77 -13.37 -7.77 19.80
CA LEU A 77 -12.60 -6.83 18.98
C LEU A 77 -12.14 -7.47 17.67
N ASP A 78 -12.26 -6.72 16.58
CA ASP A 78 -11.62 -7.08 15.33
C ASP A 78 -10.09 -6.87 15.42
N ILE A 79 -9.34 -7.64 14.63
CA ILE A 79 -7.87 -7.61 14.66
C ILE A 79 -7.30 -6.23 14.37
N SER A 80 -7.92 -5.47 13.47
CA SER A 80 -7.45 -4.13 13.12
C SER A 80 -7.61 -3.18 14.31
N THR A 81 -8.73 -3.28 15.05
CA THR A 81 -8.91 -2.54 16.31
C THR A 81 -7.86 -2.91 17.34
N MET A 82 -7.61 -4.21 17.56
CA MET A 82 -6.59 -4.64 18.53
C MET A 82 -5.18 -4.14 18.17
N LEU A 83 -4.79 -4.19 16.89
CA LEU A 83 -3.50 -3.67 16.44
C LEU A 83 -3.38 -2.16 16.62
N VAL A 84 -4.47 -1.41 16.41
CA VAL A 84 -4.51 0.03 16.67
C VAL A 84 -4.33 0.33 18.16
N LEU A 85 -5.01 -0.42 19.03
CA LEU A 85 -4.89 -0.23 20.48
C LEU A 85 -3.48 -0.59 20.97
N LEU A 86 -2.92 -1.72 20.53
CA LEU A 86 -1.52 -2.09 20.84
C LEU A 86 -0.54 -1.01 20.39
N ARG A 87 -0.73 -0.45 19.18
CA ARG A 87 0.16 0.61 18.66
C ARG A 87 0.08 1.92 19.45
N ASN A 88 -1.09 2.27 19.99
CA ASN A 88 -1.34 3.61 20.51
C ASN A 88 -1.48 3.68 22.03
N LEU A 89 -1.75 2.55 22.69
CA LEU A 89 -2.00 2.47 24.12
C LEU A 89 -1.02 1.53 24.84
N ALA A 90 -0.44 0.54 24.16
CA ALA A 90 0.64 -0.26 24.72
C ALA A 90 2.00 0.36 24.35
N ASP A 91 3.04 0.04 25.10
CA ASP A 91 4.42 0.48 24.83
C ASP A 91 5.08 -0.40 23.74
N VAL A 92 4.30 -0.75 22.71
CA VAL A 92 4.71 -1.64 21.63
C VAL A 92 4.96 -0.82 20.37
N GLN A 93 6.23 -0.76 19.95
CA GLN A 93 6.63 -0.02 18.75
C GLN A 93 6.23 -0.80 17.48
N ILE A 94 4.99 -0.62 17.04
CA ILE A 94 4.49 -1.17 15.76
C ILE A 94 4.76 -0.14 14.65
N THR A 95 5.69 -0.43 13.75
CA THR A 95 6.03 0.46 12.64
C THR A 95 4.89 0.56 11.61
N PRO A 96 4.70 1.71 10.96
CA PRO A 96 3.67 1.88 9.94
C PRO A 96 4.06 1.30 8.57
N TYR A 97 5.35 0.98 8.38
CA TYR A 97 5.90 0.35 7.18
C TYR A 97 6.23 -1.12 7.43
N LEU A 98 6.34 -1.89 6.34
CA LEU A 98 6.72 -3.30 6.37
C LEU A 98 8.16 -3.45 6.92
N PRO A 99 8.34 -4.10 8.09
CA PRO A 99 9.66 -4.35 8.66
C PRO A 99 10.47 -5.35 7.83
N TYR A 100 11.79 -5.33 8.01
CA TYR A 100 12.66 -6.30 7.34
C TYR A 100 12.37 -7.73 7.84
N PRO A 101 12.43 -8.78 6.98
CA PRO A 101 12.07 -10.14 7.37
C PRO A 101 12.88 -10.73 8.53
N THR A 102 14.11 -10.25 8.74
CA THR A 102 14.98 -10.72 9.84
C THR A 102 14.76 -9.99 11.17
N ASP A 103 13.89 -8.98 11.23
CA ASP A 103 13.61 -8.25 12.47
C ASP A 103 12.63 -9.04 13.35
N ILE A 104 13.14 -9.67 14.41
CA ILE A 104 12.40 -10.57 15.32
C ILE A 104 11.65 -9.86 16.45
N LYS A 105 11.51 -8.53 16.40
CA LYS A 105 10.74 -7.79 17.41
C LYS A 105 9.25 -8.06 17.27
N ILE A 106 8.54 -8.17 18.40
CA ILE A 106 7.08 -8.38 18.43
C ILE A 106 6.35 -7.28 17.66
N GLY A 107 6.73 -6.01 17.84
CA GLY A 107 6.15 -4.89 17.10
C GLY A 107 6.32 -5.04 15.57
N SER A 108 7.42 -5.64 15.14
CA SER A 108 7.69 -5.94 13.73
C SER A 108 6.84 -7.11 13.22
N ASP A 109 6.63 -8.16 14.02
CA ASP A 109 5.71 -9.24 13.69
C ASP A 109 4.26 -8.74 13.55
N LEU A 110 3.80 -7.89 14.47
CA LEU A 110 2.47 -7.27 14.42
C LEU A 110 2.30 -6.35 13.20
N ALA A 111 3.35 -5.60 12.82
CA ALA A 111 3.34 -4.78 11.62
C ALA A 111 3.27 -5.63 10.33
N ARG A 112 3.99 -6.76 10.28
CA ARG A 112 3.88 -7.72 9.16
C ARG A 112 2.48 -8.30 9.06
N ILE A 113 1.85 -8.68 10.18
CA ILE A 113 0.47 -9.15 10.21
C ILE A 113 -0.50 -8.08 9.67
N ASP A 114 -0.40 -6.82 10.14
CA ASP A 114 -1.24 -5.72 9.66
C ASP A 114 -1.09 -5.52 8.14
N TYR A 115 0.16 -5.50 7.66
CA TYR A 115 0.48 -5.32 6.25
C TYR A 115 -0.10 -6.42 5.37
N TYR A 116 0.20 -7.69 5.66
CA TYR A 116 -0.26 -8.81 4.83
C TYR A 116 -1.78 -8.96 4.87
N ARG A 117 -2.45 -8.66 6.00
CA ARG A 117 -3.93 -8.65 6.06
C ARG A 117 -4.52 -7.65 5.07
N LYS A 118 -3.96 -6.44 5.01
CA LYS A 118 -4.39 -5.39 4.07
C LYS A 118 -4.15 -5.81 2.63
N GLN A 119 -2.98 -6.40 2.32
CA GLN A 119 -2.69 -6.89 0.98
C GLN A 119 -3.65 -7.98 0.52
N ILE A 120 -3.94 -8.97 1.38
CA ILE A 120 -4.91 -10.04 1.05
C ILE A 120 -6.32 -9.47 0.85
N ALA A 121 -6.71 -8.48 1.66
CA ALA A 121 -8.00 -7.81 1.47
C ALA A 121 -8.08 -7.11 0.10
N ILE A 122 -7.01 -6.42 -0.31
CA ILE A 122 -6.93 -5.79 -1.65
C ILE A 122 -7.00 -6.84 -2.74
N LEU A 123 -6.19 -7.91 -2.66
CA LEU A 123 -6.16 -9.00 -3.65
C LEU A 123 -7.53 -9.67 -3.82
N ARG A 124 -8.28 -9.85 -2.73
CA ARG A 124 -9.66 -10.39 -2.78
C ARG A 124 -10.65 -9.46 -3.48
N LEU A 125 -10.42 -8.15 -3.44
CA LEU A 125 -11.29 -7.16 -4.07
C LEU A 125 -10.94 -6.97 -5.56
N THR A 126 -9.70 -7.22 -5.97
CA THR A 126 -9.22 -6.90 -7.32
C THR A 126 -9.28 -8.07 -8.33
N ASN A 127 -9.53 -9.31 -7.90
CA ASN A 127 -9.63 -10.50 -8.77
C ASN A 127 -8.48 -10.67 -9.79
N GLY A 128 -7.29 -10.11 -9.53
CA GLY A 128 -6.16 -10.06 -10.48
C GLY A 128 -5.14 -11.20 -10.31
N ASP A 129 -4.32 -11.42 -11.35
CA ASP A 129 -3.33 -12.50 -11.49
C ASP A 129 -2.47 -12.71 -10.22
N LEU A 130 -2.82 -13.75 -9.47
CA LEU A 130 -2.33 -14.13 -8.13
C LEU A 130 -0.86 -14.61 -8.09
N LYS A 131 -0.14 -14.59 -9.20
CA LYS A 131 1.05 -15.43 -9.37
C LYS A 131 2.31 -14.88 -8.74
N ASP A 132 2.69 -13.66 -9.10
CA ASP A 132 4.02 -13.14 -8.77
C ASP A 132 4.06 -12.44 -7.40
N GLU A 133 2.94 -11.88 -6.93
CA GLU A 133 2.85 -11.26 -5.60
C GLU A 133 2.75 -12.28 -4.47
N CYS A 134 2.00 -13.37 -4.64
CA CYS A 134 1.80 -14.33 -3.54
C CYS A 134 3.07 -15.12 -3.19
N GLU A 135 3.87 -15.50 -4.20
CA GLU A 135 5.08 -16.29 -4.02
C GLU A 135 6.17 -15.51 -3.26
N SER A 136 6.25 -14.19 -3.46
CA SER A 136 7.09 -13.28 -2.69
C SER A 136 6.66 -13.20 -1.22
N LEU A 137 5.35 -13.02 -0.96
CA LEU A 137 4.79 -12.88 0.39
C LEU A 137 4.90 -14.18 1.22
N LEU A 138 4.84 -15.35 0.57
CA LEU A 138 4.99 -16.64 1.24
C LEU A 138 6.41 -17.05 1.51
N THR A 139 7.35 -16.69 0.64
CA THR A 139 8.76 -16.92 0.90
C THR A 139 9.20 -16.18 2.17
N GLU A 140 8.57 -15.04 2.48
CA GLU A 140 8.78 -14.29 3.72
C GLU A 140 8.09 -14.89 4.96
N LEU A 141 6.99 -15.63 4.79
CA LEU A 141 6.18 -16.19 5.89
C LEU A 141 6.41 -17.68 6.17
N SER A 142 6.94 -18.45 5.22
CA SER A 142 7.06 -19.91 5.29
C SER A 142 8.22 -20.42 6.17
N SER A 143 8.80 -19.55 7.02
CA SER A 143 9.75 -19.96 8.05
C SER A 143 9.09 -20.61 9.27
N GLY A 144 7.76 -20.84 9.29
CA GLY A 144 7.11 -21.55 10.39
C GLY A 144 5.66 -22.03 10.17
N ALA A 145 5.52 -23.35 9.93
CA ALA A 145 4.46 -24.25 10.41
C ALA A 145 3.06 -24.36 9.73
N ASP A 146 2.65 -25.64 9.56
CA ASP A 146 1.44 -26.20 8.94
C ASP A 146 0.31 -26.59 9.95
N GLU A 147 -0.92 -26.68 9.40
CA GLU A 147 -2.06 -27.58 9.73
C GLU A 147 -3.02 -27.33 10.94
N LYS A 148 -4.29 -26.92 10.66
CA LYS A 148 -5.59 -27.57 11.05
C LYS A 148 -6.80 -26.62 11.10
N ASP A 149 -7.91 -26.98 10.44
CA ASP A 149 -9.20 -26.26 10.58
C ASP A 149 -10.46 -27.15 10.48
N ARG A 150 -10.98 -27.59 11.63
CA ARG A 150 -12.35 -28.12 11.84
C ARG A 150 -12.88 -27.55 13.16
N ARG A 151 -14.14 -27.09 13.21
CA ARG A 151 -14.76 -26.53 14.43
C ARG A 151 -14.85 -27.61 15.51
N GLN A 152 -14.45 -27.27 16.74
CA GLN A 152 -14.32 -28.24 17.83
C GLN A 152 -15.58 -28.26 18.70
N CYS A 153 -15.83 -29.40 19.34
CA CYS A 153 -16.94 -29.63 20.25
C CYS A 153 -16.72 -28.89 21.55
N ASP A 154 -17.68 -28.06 21.96
CA ASP A 154 -17.55 -27.16 23.11
C ASP A 154 -17.37 -27.95 24.41
N VAL A 155 -18.10 -29.06 24.57
CA VAL A 155 -17.99 -29.95 25.73
C VAL A 155 -16.63 -30.67 25.79
N CYS A 156 -16.08 -31.04 24.64
CA CYS A 156 -14.75 -31.66 24.57
C CYS A 156 -13.63 -30.64 24.75
N ASP A 157 -13.79 -29.45 24.18
CA ASP A 157 -12.85 -28.34 24.27
C ASP A 157 -12.70 -27.87 25.73
N PHE A 158 -13.81 -27.82 26.48
CA PHE A 158 -13.78 -27.58 27.92
C PHE A 158 -12.91 -28.59 28.70
N LYS A 159 -12.80 -29.82 28.18
CA LYS A 159 -11.94 -30.88 28.75
C LYS A 159 -10.56 -30.95 28.09
N ASN A 160 -10.18 -29.97 27.26
CA ASN A 160 -8.97 -29.97 26.43
C ASN A 160 -8.87 -31.18 25.48
N ILE A 161 -10.00 -31.72 25.04
CA ILE A 161 -10.07 -32.83 24.09
C ILE A 161 -10.42 -32.27 22.71
N LYS A 162 -9.53 -32.45 21.74
CA LYS A 162 -9.77 -32.01 20.35
C LYS A 162 -10.71 -32.99 19.64
N ALA A 163 -12.00 -32.69 19.64
CA ALA A 163 -13.01 -33.42 18.88
C ALA A 163 -13.75 -32.46 17.95
N SER A 164 -14.07 -32.86 16.71
CA SER A 164 -14.83 -32.03 15.77
C SER A 164 -16.34 -32.12 16.04
N SER A 165 -17.04 -30.99 15.95
CA SER A 165 -18.50 -30.94 16.11
C SER A 165 -19.23 -31.45 14.87
N VAL A 166 -20.37 -32.09 15.09
CA VAL A 166 -21.26 -32.63 14.04
C VAL A 166 -22.66 -32.02 14.10
N VAL A 167 -23.11 -31.56 15.27
CA VAL A 167 -24.44 -30.97 15.47
C VAL A 167 -24.38 -29.72 16.34
N TRP A 168 -25.42 -28.89 16.22
CA TRP A 168 -25.73 -27.77 17.09
C TRP A 168 -27.03 -28.04 17.84
N CYS A 169 -27.01 -27.91 19.17
CA CYS A 169 -28.20 -28.05 19.99
C CYS A 169 -28.87 -26.68 20.16
N LEU A 170 -30.10 -26.50 19.67
CA LEU A 170 -30.82 -25.22 19.72
C LEU A 170 -31.26 -24.83 21.14
N ASN A 171 -31.44 -25.82 22.02
CA ASN A 171 -31.88 -25.57 23.40
C ASN A 171 -30.72 -25.29 24.35
N CYS A 172 -29.53 -25.82 24.08
CA CYS A 172 -28.33 -25.59 24.88
C CYS A 172 -27.41 -24.53 24.31
N ASP A 173 -27.60 -24.20 23.03
CA ASP A 173 -26.73 -23.30 22.28
C ASP A 173 -25.26 -23.77 22.25
N GLU A 174 -25.06 -25.08 22.11
CA GLU A 174 -23.75 -25.75 22.15
C GLU A 174 -23.52 -26.62 20.90
N SER A 175 -22.27 -26.68 20.43
CA SER A 175 -21.81 -27.58 19.37
C SER A 175 -21.25 -28.88 19.95
N LEU A 176 -21.78 -30.00 19.46
CA LEU A 176 -21.49 -31.31 20.01
C LEU A 176 -20.80 -32.19 18.95
N CYS A 177 -19.73 -32.88 19.35
CA CYS A 177 -19.23 -34.04 18.61
C CYS A 177 -20.21 -35.20 18.78
N GLN A 178 -20.01 -36.28 17.99
CA GLN A 178 -20.91 -37.42 18.02
C GLN A 178 -21.05 -38.02 19.44
N HIS A 179 -19.93 -38.16 20.16
CA HIS A 179 -19.94 -38.72 21.51
C HIS A 179 -20.73 -37.86 22.51
N CYS A 180 -20.56 -36.54 22.43
CA CYS A 180 -21.29 -35.61 23.29
C CYS A 180 -22.77 -35.58 22.94
N LEU A 181 -23.14 -35.69 21.66
CA LEU A 181 -24.55 -35.82 21.25
C LEU A 181 -25.21 -37.10 21.79
N ASP A 182 -24.52 -38.24 21.77
CA ASP A 182 -25.06 -39.49 22.28
C ASP A 182 -25.32 -39.42 23.80
N HIS A 183 -24.40 -38.78 24.54
CA HIS A 183 -24.62 -38.50 25.96
C HIS A 183 -25.76 -37.48 26.17
N HIS A 184 -25.82 -36.45 25.34
CA HIS A 184 -26.84 -35.40 25.39
C HIS A 184 -28.24 -35.95 25.19
N SER A 185 -28.41 -36.84 24.21
CA SER A 185 -29.70 -37.44 23.87
C SER A 185 -30.14 -38.53 24.85
N SER A 186 -29.21 -39.16 25.57
CA SER A 186 -29.52 -40.18 26.58
C SER A 186 -29.83 -39.59 27.97
N HIS A 187 -29.39 -38.36 28.24
CA HIS A 187 -29.61 -37.71 29.54
C HIS A 187 -31.03 -37.16 29.68
N LYS A 188 -31.67 -37.39 30.85
CA LYS A 188 -33.10 -37.07 31.07
C LYS A 188 -33.47 -35.61 30.81
N LEU A 189 -32.55 -34.67 31.08
CA LEU A 189 -32.80 -33.23 30.95
C LEU A 189 -32.68 -32.72 29.50
N SER A 190 -31.93 -33.42 28.64
CA SER A 190 -31.55 -32.95 27.31
C SER A 190 -32.03 -33.86 26.17
N ARG A 191 -32.63 -35.02 26.49
CA ARG A 191 -33.14 -35.99 25.52
C ARG A 191 -34.20 -35.46 24.54
N TYR A 192 -34.84 -34.35 24.89
CA TYR A 192 -35.87 -33.70 24.06
C TYR A 192 -35.39 -32.40 23.41
N HIS A 193 -34.09 -32.10 23.50
CA HIS A 193 -33.55 -30.91 22.86
C HIS A 193 -33.46 -31.12 21.35
N GLU A 194 -33.82 -30.08 20.60
CA GLU A 194 -33.71 -30.06 19.16
C GLU A 194 -32.26 -29.83 18.76
N CYS A 195 -31.74 -30.73 17.92
CA CYS A 195 -30.38 -30.68 17.41
C CYS A 195 -30.42 -30.67 15.89
N ILE A 196 -29.70 -29.74 15.29
CA ILE A 196 -29.58 -29.60 13.83
C ILE A 196 -28.13 -29.86 13.43
N LYS A 197 -27.92 -30.35 12.21
CA LYS A 197 -26.57 -30.56 11.68
C LYS A 197 -25.84 -29.23 11.56
N ILE A 198 -24.55 -29.24 11.84
CA ILE A 198 -23.77 -28.01 11.88
C ILE A 198 -23.74 -27.33 10.49
N GLU A 199 -23.80 -28.10 9.40
CA GLU A 199 -23.87 -27.59 8.04
C GLU A 199 -25.18 -26.88 7.71
N ASP A 200 -26.28 -27.29 8.35
CA ASP A 200 -27.61 -26.74 8.11
C ASP A 200 -27.87 -25.51 8.99
N TYR A 201 -27.30 -25.46 10.20
CA TYR A 201 -27.29 -24.25 11.03
C TYR A 201 -26.65 -23.05 10.32
N TYR A 202 -25.58 -23.26 9.54
CA TYR A 202 -24.93 -22.19 8.78
C TYR A 202 -25.75 -21.64 7.62
N LYS A 203 -26.79 -22.34 7.17
CA LYS A 203 -27.61 -21.91 6.03
C LYS A 203 -28.73 -20.97 6.44
N ASP A 204 -29.26 -21.10 7.66
CA ASP A 204 -30.28 -20.19 8.19
C ASP A 204 -30.26 -20.14 9.73
N PRO A 205 -29.54 -19.17 10.33
CA PRO A 205 -29.52 -18.96 11.77
C PRO A 205 -30.85 -18.47 12.36
N SER A 206 -31.84 -18.14 11.53
CA SER A 206 -33.07 -17.44 11.92
C SER A 206 -34.16 -18.33 12.52
N MET A 207 -33.90 -19.64 12.65
CA MET A 207 -34.91 -20.66 13.01
C MET A 207 -35.19 -20.78 14.52
N SER A 208 -34.57 -19.99 15.38
CA SER A 208 -34.93 -19.96 16.80
C SER A 208 -36.26 -19.26 16.99
N THR A 209 -37.31 -19.98 17.39
CA THR A 209 -38.56 -19.38 17.86
C THR A 209 -38.29 -18.57 19.12
N ILE A 210 -38.19 -17.25 18.97
CA ILE A 210 -37.92 -16.35 20.10
C ILE A 210 -39.15 -16.35 20.99
N THR A 211 -39.00 -16.90 22.19
CA THR A 211 -40.02 -16.91 23.24
C THR A 211 -39.53 -16.05 24.40
N CYS A 212 -40.47 -15.60 25.24
CA CYS A 212 -40.12 -14.88 26.46
C CYS A 212 -39.21 -15.75 27.34
N SER A 213 -38.06 -15.22 27.75
CA SER A 213 -37.09 -15.93 28.59
C SER A 213 -37.66 -16.41 29.92
N GLU A 214 -38.56 -15.62 30.52
CA GLU A 214 -39.17 -15.90 31.82
C GLU A 214 -40.36 -16.86 31.73
N HIS A 215 -41.18 -16.71 30.70
CA HIS A 215 -42.49 -17.36 30.63
C HIS A 215 -42.63 -18.38 29.49
N LYS A 216 -41.63 -18.50 28.61
CA LYS A 216 -41.61 -19.39 27.42
C LYS A 216 -42.83 -19.27 26.51
N GLN A 217 -43.47 -18.10 26.53
CA GLN A 217 -44.64 -17.75 25.72
C GLN A 217 -44.25 -16.85 24.56
N GLN A 218 -45.11 -16.80 23.53
CA GLN A 218 -44.96 -15.83 22.44
C GLN A 218 -45.23 -14.41 22.93
N PHE A 219 -44.70 -13.43 22.19
CA PHE A 219 -44.85 -12.02 22.51
C PHE A 219 -46.14 -11.47 21.90
N ASP A 220 -47.02 -10.93 22.74
CA ASP A 220 -48.34 -10.41 22.34
C ASP A 220 -48.38 -8.86 22.37
N PHE A 221 -47.46 -8.25 23.12
CA PHE A 221 -47.44 -6.82 23.37
C PHE A 221 -46.04 -6.23 23.19
N SER A 222 -45.96 -4.90 23.09
CA SER A 222 -44.70 -4.15 23.02
C SER A 222 -44.77 -2.89 23.88
N VAL A 223 -43.64 -2.52 24.49
CA VAL A 223 -43.51 -1.27 25.27
C VAL A 223 -42.98 -0.15 24.35
N LYS A 224 -43.75 0.94 24.28
CA LYS A 224 -43.60 2.02 23.28
C LYS A 224 -42.23 2.69 23.24
N ASP A 225 -41.55 2.84 24.37
CA ASP A 225 -40.32 3.65 24.45
C ASP A 225 -39.05 2.89 24.03
N ILE A 226 -39.09 1.55 24.02
CA ILE A 226 -37.91 0.71 23.76
C ILE A 226 -38.17 -0.28 22.61
N ILE A 227 -39.40 -0.39 22.10
CA ILE A 227 -39.84 -1.44 21.15
C ILE A 227 -39.38 -2.82 21.67
N PHE A 228 -39.68 -3.08 22.94
CA PHE A 228 -39.35 -4.34 23.58
C PHE A 228 -40.59 -5.25 23.58
N PRO A 229 -40.55 -6.43 22.93
CA PRO A 229 -41.68 -7.35 22.89
C PRO A 229 -41.82 -8.06 24.24
N ILE A 230 -43.05 -8.14 24.76
CA ILE A 230 -43.39 -8.79 26.03
C ILE A 230 -44.57 -9.75 25.85
N CYS A 231 -44.57 -10.87 26.58
CA CYS A 231 -45.68 -11.82 26.58
C CYS A 231 -46.83 -11.32 27.48
N GLY A 232 -48.02 -11.91 27.34
CA GLY A 232 -49.16 -11.57 28.19
C GLY A 232 -48.89 -11.75 29.69
N SER A 233 -48.05 -12.72 30.08
CA SER A 233 -47.69 -12.95 31.48
C SER A 233 -46.83 -11.81 32.06
N CYS A 234 -45.86 -11.28 31.31
CA CYS A 234 -45.06 -10.12 31.74
C CYS A 234 -45.92 -8.86 31.93
N VAL A 235 -46.95 -8.67 31.10
CA VAL A 235 -47.90 -7.56 31.25
C VAL A 235 -48.63 -7.64 32.60
N MET A 236 -49.04 -8.85 33.00
CA MET A 236 -49.81 -9.07 34.22
C MET A 236 -48.96 -8.92 35.50
N HIS A 237 -47.70 -9.36 35.46
CA HIS A 237 -46.85 -9.43 36.65
C HIS A 237 -45.96 -8.20 36.84
N ASP A 238 -45.29 -7.75 35.77
CA ASP A 238 -44.20 -6.77 35.88
C ASP A 238 -44.56 -5.40 35.29
N HIS A 239 -45.50 -5.37 34.34
CA HIS A 239 -45.88 -4.16 33.61
C HIS A 239 -47.36 -3.78 33.78
N ASN A 240 -48.00 -4.22 34.86
CA ASN A 240 -49.44 -4.04 35.08
C ASN A 240 -49.90 -2.57 35.12
N SER A 241 -48.99 -1.66 35.47
CA SER A 241 -49.22 -0.22 35.59
C SER A 241 -48.59 0.58 34.44
N CYS A 242 -47.99 -0.10 33.45
CA CYS A 242 -47.33 0.56 32.33
C CYS A 242 -48.36 1.06 31.31
N GLN A 243 -48.56 2.38 31.26
CA GLN A 243 -49.47 3.04 30.31
C GLN A 243 -48.99 3.00 28.84
N LEU A 244 -47.81 2.45 28.59
CA LEU A 244 -47.13 2.46 27.29
C LEU A 244 -47.14 1.11 26.57
N ILE A 245 -47.93 0.15 27.05
CA ILE A 245 -48.09 -1.15 26.41
C ILE A 245 -49.05 -1.02 25.24
N LYS A 246 -48.65 -1.55 24.08
CA LYS A 246 -49.51 -1.67 22.90
C LYS A 246 -49.48 -3.10 22.35
N PRO A 247 -50.56 -3.57 21.71
CA PRO A 247 -50.56 -4.82 20.97
C PRO A 247 -49.42 -4.84 19.94
N ILE A 248 -48.71 -5.97 19.87
CA ILE A 248 -47.53 -6.11 19.01
C ILE A 248 -47.86 -5.87 17.53
N GLN A 249 -49.09 -6.15 17.10
CA GLN A 249 -49.54 -5.93 15.72
C GLN A 249 -49.51 -4.43 15.33
N ILE A 250 -49.72 -3.52 16.29
CA ILE A 250 -49.62 -2.07 16.02
C ILE A 250 -48.15 -1.67 15.85
N ALA A 251 -47.25 -2.20 16.69
CA ALA A 251 -45.82 -1.95 16.56
C ALA A 251 -45.24 -2.52 15.27
N ILE A 252 -45.72 -3.70 14.84
CA ILE A 252 -45.35 -4.30 13.55
C ILE A 252 -45.77 -3.40 12.39
N LYS A 253 -47.02 -2.91 12.37
CA LYS A 253 -47.49 -1.98 11.33
C LYS A 253 -46.67 -0.68 11.27
N GLN A 254 -46.37 -0.08 12.43
CA GLN A 254 -45.52 1.12 12.50
C GLN A 254 -44.08 0.85 12.04
N SER A 255 -43.55 -0.34 12.37
CA SER A 255 -42.25 -0.79 11.89
C SER A 255 -42.24 -0.99 10.37
N ASP A 256 -43.31 -1.55 9.79
CA ASP A 256 -43.44 -1.73 8.34
C ASP A 256 -43.49 -0.39 7.60
N GLU A 257 -44.25 0.58 8.11
CA GLU A 257 -44.28 1.95 7.56
C GLU A 257 -42.89 2.61 7.63
N THR A 258 -42.20 2.48 8.76
CA THR A 258 -40.85 3.00 8.95
C THR A 258 -39.85 2.32 8.01
N LYS A 259 -39.97 1.00 7.83
CA LYS A 259 -39.16 0.20 6.90
C LYS A 259 -39.36 0.66 5.45
N GLN A 260 -40.60 0.93 5.04
CA GLN A 260 -40.89 1.45 3.70
C GLN A 260 -40.28 2.83 3.46
N GLU A 261 -40.36 3.74 4.44
CA GLU A 261 -39.73 5.06 4.35
C GLU A 261 -38.19 4.98 4.31
N LEU A 262 -37.60 4.11 5.15
CA LEU A 262 -36.16 3.85 5.10
C LEU A 262 -35.73 3.25 3.76
N HIS A 263 -36.54 2.35 3.17
CA HIS A 263 -36.28 1.78 1.86
C HIS A 263 -36.25 2.88 0.77
N LYS A 264 -37.25 3.76 0.74
CA LYS A 264 -37.29 4.90 -0.21
C LYS A 264 -36.09 5.83 -0.06
N ARG A 265 -35.67 6.10 1.19
CA ARG A 265 -34.46 6.90 1.45
C ARG A 265 -33.19 6.20 0.98
N ALA A 266 -33.08 4.90 1.21
CA ALA A 266 -31.95 4.09 0.76
C ALA A 266 -31.87 4.07 -0.78
N GLU A 267 -32.99 3.87 -1.48
CA GLU A 267 -33.04 3.93 -2.94
C GLU A 267 -32.59 5.28 -3.49
N LYS A 268 -33.05 6.39 -2.90
CA LYS A 268 -32.62 7.74 -3.30
C LYS A 268 -31.13 7.96 -3.08
N LEU A 269 -30.58 7.43 -1.97
CA LEU A 269 -29.14 7.49 -1.71
C LEU A 269 -28.35 6.66 -2.74
N LEU A 270 -28.82 5.47 -3.09
CA LEU A 270 -28.20 4.63 -4.13
C LEU A 270 -28.18 5.35 -5.49
N GLN A 271 -29.29 5.96 -5.89
CA GLN A 271 -29.35 6.76 -7.13
C GLN A 271 -28.35 7.93 -7.12
N ASN A 272 -28.22 8.64 -5.99
CA ASN A 272 -27.25 9.71 -5.87
C ASN A 272 -25.80 9.20 -5.96
N ILE A 273 -25.52 8.05 -5.34
CA ILE A 273 -24.20 7.41 -5.42
C ILE A 273 -23.88 7.02 -6.87
N ASP A 274 -24.85 6.50 -7.62
CA ASP A 274 -24.65 6.15 -9.04
C ASP A 274 -24.33 7.38 -9.90
N VAL A 275 -25.02 8.50 -9.68
CA VAL A 275 -24.73 9.77 -10.37
C VAL A 275 -23.31 10.24 -10.07
N ILE A 276 -22.93 10.28 -8.79
CA ILE A 276 -21.57 10.70 -8.38
C ILE A 276 -20.51 9.76 -8.96
N THR A 277 -20.77 8.45 -8.95
CA THR A 277 -19.82 7.45 -9.46
C THR A 277 -19.60 7.62 -10.96
N ASN A 278 -20.67 7.85 -11.73
CA ASN A 278 -20.58 8.09 -13.17
C ASN A 278 -19.85 9.40 -13.49
N ASP A 279 -20.09 10.46 -12.73
CA ASP A 279 -19.40 11.75 -12.89
C ASP A 279 -17.90 11.64 -12.59
N VAL A 280 -17.54 10.95 -11.50
CA VAL A 280 -16.14 10.69 -11.14
C VAL A 280 -15.46 9.87 -12.23
N HIS A 281 -16.12 8.82 -12.75
CA HIS A 281 -15.59 8.00 -13.83
C HIS A 281 -15.39 8.79 -15.14
N GLY A 282 -16.35 9.66 -15.48
CA GLY A 282 -16.24 10.55 -16.64
C GLY A 282 -15.06 11.53 -16.52
N ASN A 283 -14.90 12.15 -15.35
CA ASN A 283 -13.78 13.05 -15.07
C ASN A 283 -12.44 12.30 -15.11
N LEU A 284 -12.36 11.08 -14.58
CA LEU A 284 -11.15 10.26 -14.60
C LEU A 284 -10.70 9.95 -16.04
N LYS A 285 -11.63 9.54 -16.91
CA LYS A 285 -11.35 9.31 -18.33
C LYS A 285 -10.84 10.56 -19.05
N SER A 286 -11.44 11.71 -18.76
CA SER A 286 -10.98 13.00 -19.31
C SER A 286 -9.54 13.31 -18.89
N TYR A 287 -9.23 13.12 -17.60
CA TYR A 287 -7.89 13.34 -17.06
C TYR A 287 -6.85 12.39 -17.67
N GLU A 288 -7.19 11.12 -17.91
CA GLU A 288 -6.30 10.17 -18.56
C GLU A 288 -5.96 10.57 -20.00
N ILE A 289 -6.95 11.06 -20.76
CA ILE A 289 -6.75 11.56 -22.12
C ILE A 289 -5.81 12.77 -22.11
N GLU A 290 -6.03 13.72 -21.20
CA GLU A 290 -5.21 14.92 -21.07
C GLU A 290 -3.77 14.59 -20.64
N LYS A 291 -3.60 13.71 -19.66
CA LYS A 291 -2.30 13.17 -19.25
C LYS A 291 -1.57 12.50 -20.42
N GLY A 292 -2.30 11.79 -21.28
CA GLY A 292 -1.78 11.22 -22.53
C GLY A 292 -1.24 12.28 -23.48
N LYS A 293 -1.99 13.37 -23.71
CA LYS A 293 -1.59 14.50 -24.55
C LYS A 293 -0.32 15.17 -24.04
N VAL A 294 -0.25 15.49 -22.74
CA VAL A 294 0.91 16.12 -22.11
C VAL A 294 2.15 15.23 -22.22
N ARG A 295 2.01 13.92 -21.95
CA ARG A 295 3.10 12.95 -22.14
C ARG A 295 3.58 12.89 -23.58
N GLY A 296 2.67 12.93 -24.56
CA GLY A 296 3.01 12.95 -25.98
C GLY A 296 3.83 14.18 -26.36
N GLN A 297 3.39 15.36 -25.93
CA GLN A 297 4.10 16.62 -26.16
C GLN A 297 5.49 16.65 -25.48
N LEU A 298 5.61 16.11 -24.26
CA LEU A 298 6.89 16.06 -23.57
C LEU A 298 7.89 15.15 -24.31
N ARG A 299 7.44 13.99 -24.81
CA ARG A 299 8.30 13.08 -25.58
C ARG A 299 8.77 13.69 -26.89
N SER A 300 7.90 14.37 -27.64
CA SER A 300 8.30 15.01 -28.90
C SER A 300 9.33 16.12 -28.68
N ARG A 301 9.17 16.92 -27.61
CA ARG A 301 10.15 17.95 -27.25
C ARG A 301 11.49 17.37 -26.80
N LEU A 302 11.48 16.32 -25.98
CA LEU A 302 12.71 15.63 -25.57
C LEU A 302 13.45 15.04 -26.77
N LYS A 303 12.72 14.44 -27.71
CA LYS A 303 13.31 13.89 -28.95
C LYS A 303 13.96 14.99 -29.79
N SER A 304 13.25 16.10 -30.03
CA SER A 304 13.80 17.24 -30.79
C SER A 304 15.03 17.84 -30.12
N ALA A 305 15.04 17.95 -28.79
CA ALA A 305 16.20 18.46 -28.05
C ALA A 305 17.40 17.51 -28.11
N ALA A 306 17.17 16.19 -28.03
CA ALA A 306 18.22 15.19 -28.16
C ALA A 306 18.86 15.22 -29.57
N GLU A 307 18.05 15.32 -30.62
CA GLU A 307 18.52 15.45 -32.01
C GLU A 307 19.34 16.73 -32.22
N GLU A 308 18.95 17.84 -31.60
CA GLU A 308 19.70 19.10 -31.66
C GLU A 308 21.06 19.01 -30.96
N VAL A 309 21.11 18.39 -29.77
CA VAL A 309 22.37 18.16 -29.04
C VAL A 309 23.30 17.24 -29.84
N GLU A 310 22.78 16.15 -30.40
CA GLU A 310 23.56 15.23 -31.23
C GLU A 310 24.17 15.95 -32.44
N LYS A 311 23.39 16.79 -33.12
CA LYS A 311 23.86 17.59 -34.26
C LYS A 311 24.98 18.57 -33.87
N LEU A 312 24.87 19.21 -32.70
CA LEU A 312 25.91 20.11 -32.19
C LEU A 312 27.20 19.34 -31.85
N CYS A 313 27.10 18.20 -31.17
CA CYS A 313 28.24 17.34 -30.85
C CYS A 313 28.96 16.87 -32.13
N LEU A 314 28.22 16.41 -33.14
CA LEU A 314 28.81 15.97 -34.42
C LEU A 314 29.54 17.11 -35.14
N LYS A 315 28.97 18.33 -35.11
CA LYS A 315 29.62 19.50 -35.69
C LYS A 315 30.95 19.80 -34.98
N GLU A 316 30.99 19.74 -33.66
CA GLU A 316 32.18 20.00 -32.87
C GLU A 316 33.26 18.93 -33.06
N ILE A 317 32.87 17.65 -33.11
CA ILE A 317 33.77 16.54 -33.46
C ILE A 317 34.40 16.79 -34.84
N SER A 318 33.61 17.13 -35.86
CA SER A 318 34.13 17.38 -37.21
C SER A 318 35.12 18.56 -37.27
N GLN A 319 34.88 19.61 -36.47
CA GLN A 319 35.80 20.75 -36.35
C GLN A 319 37.13 20.33 -35.70
N ASN A 320 37.06 19.52 -34.64
CA ASN A 320 38.24 19.00 -33.95
C ASN A 320 39.06 18.03 -34.81
N GLU A 321 38.41 17.19 -35.61
CA GLU A 321 39.08 16.32 -36.59
C GLU A 321 39.82 17.16 -37.65
N ASN A 322 39.17 18.18 -38.19
CA ASN A 322 39.78 19.08 -39.17
C ASN A 322 41.02 19.80 -38.58
N LEU A 323 40.91 20.30 -37.35
CA LEU A 323 42.03 20.94 -36.66
C LEU A 323 43.19 19.96 -36.42
N THR A 324 42.86 18.74 -35.99
CA THR A 324 43.84 17.66 -35.78
C THR A 324 44.57 17.32 -37.07
N ASN A 325 43.85 17.23 -38.20
CA ASN A 325 44.43 16.98 -39.51
C ASN A 325 45.36 18.10 -39.97
N VAL A 326 44.98 19.38 -39.76
CA VAL A 326 45.85 20.53 -40.08
C VAL A 326 47.14 20.47 -39.28
N LEU A 327 47.06 20.17 -37.98
CA LEU A 327 48.23 20.04 -37.11
C LEU A 327 49.14 18.89 -37.55
N PHE A 328 48.58 17.73 -37.89
CA PHE A 328 49.37 16.59 -38.36
C PHE A 328 50.14 16.92 -39.64
N ARG A 329 49.52 17.66 -40.58
CA ARG A 329 50.20 18.15 -41.80
C ARG A 329 51.36 19.09 -41.45
N ASN A 330 51.15 20.02 -40.52
CA ASN A 330 52.19 20.97 -40.09
C ASN A 330 53.36 20.24 -39.43
N LEU A 331 53.09 19.31 -38.50
CA LEU A 331 54.12 18.51 -37.85
C LEU A 331 54.90 17.64 -38.86
N SER A 332 54.22 17.03 -39.83
CA SER A 332 54.87 16.27 -40.90
C SER A 332 55.80 17.15 -41.75
N LYS A 333 55.40 18.40 -42.04
CA LYS A 333 56.23 19.36 -42.76
C LYS A 333 57.50 19.68 -41.97
N HIS A 334 57.37 20.04 -40.69
CA HIS A 334 58.53 20.33 -39.82
C HIS A 334 59.45 19.10 -39.66
N GLN A 335 58.89 17.90 -39.52
CA GLN A 335 59.66 16.66 -39.47
C GLN A 335 60.52 16.46 -40.72
N LYS A 336 59.98 16.74 -41.92
CA LYS A 336 60.73 16.66 -43.19
C LYS A 336 61.86 17.70 -43.25
N GLU A 337 61.61 18.92 -42.79
CA GLU A 337 62.62 19.99 -42.72
C GLU A 337 63.78 19.60 -41.80
N ILE A 338 63.48 19.09 -40.59
CA ILE A 338 64.48 18.60 -39.64
C ILE A 338 65.30 17.45 -40.25
N LYS A 339 64.66 16.46 -40.89
CA LYS A 339 65.35 15.37 -41.58
C LYS A 339 66.31 15.87 -42.67
N LYS A 340 65.92 16.91 -43.42
CA LYS A 340 66.78 17.55 -44.43
C LYS A 340 68.00 18.20 -43.79
N LEU A 341 67.82 18.91 -42.67
CA LEU A 341 68.92 19.52 -41.92
C LEU A 341 69.89 18.46 -41.37
N LEU A 342 69.38 17.37 -40.80
CA LEU A 342 70.21 16.24 -40.32
C LEU A 342 71.01 15.57 -41.44
N LYS A 343 70.43 15.42 -42.63
CA LYS A 343 71.16 14.88 -43.79
C LYS A 343 72.26 15.83 -44.26
N ASN A 344 72.03 17.13 -44.22
CA ASN A 344 73.05 18.12 -44.55
C ASN A 344 74.21 18.06 -43.54
N LEU A 345 73.91 17.95 -42.25
CA LEU A 345 74.89 17.77 -41.17
C LEU A 345 75.83 16.58 -41.42
N SER A 346 75.29 15.42 -41.83
CA SER A 346 76.09 14.20 -42.04
C SER A 346 77.03 14.26 -43.25
N MET A 347 76.82 15.21 -44.17
CA MET A 347 77.67 15.40 -45.36
C MET A 347 78.96 16.18 -45.04
N TYR A 348 79.02 16.88 -43.90
CA TYR A 348 80.19 17.64 -43.51
C TYR A 348 81.21 16.75 -42.79
N LYS A 349 82.35 16.48 -43.45
CA LYS A 349 83.54 15.87 -42.85
C LYS A 349 84.75 16.76 -43.14
N GLY A 350 85.31 17.40 -42.11
CA GLY A 350 86.52 18.21 -42.23
C GLY A 350 86.69 19.24 -41.11
N GLN A 351 87.94 19.55 -40.75
CA GLN A 351 88.32 20.45 -39.65
C GLN A 351 88.58 21.90 -40.13
N ASN A 352 87.80 22.41 -41.09
CA ASN A 352 88.03 23.75 -41.62
C ASN A 352 86.94 24.73 -41.17
N VAL A 353 87.30 26.00 -40.96
CA VAL A 353 86.43 27.06 -40.38
C VAL A 353 85.09 27.20 -41.14
N ARG A 354 85.10 26.94 -42.44
CA ARG A 354 83.89 26.94 -43.29
C ARG A 354 82.85 25.89 -42.87
N VAL A 355 83.31 24.72 -42.40
CA VAL A 355 82.48 23.66 -41.85
C VAL A 355 81.85 24.12 -40.54
N PHE A 356 82.64 24.75 -39.66
CA PHE A 356 82.14 25.29 -38.39
C PHE A 356 81.04 26.35 -38.58
N ILE A 357 81.21 27.29 -39.52
CA ILE A 357 80.18 28.29 -39.85
C ILE A 357 78.90 27.63 -40.38
N SER A 358 79.03 26.59 -41.22
CA SER A 358 77.87 25.86 -41.73
C SER A 358 77.13 25.09 -40.63
N LEU A 359 77.86 24.57 -39.62
CA LEU A 359 77.26 23.90 -38.47
C LEU A 359 76.44 24.87 -37.61
N LEU A 360 76.96 26.07 -37.31
CA LEU A 360 76.23 27.10 -36.56
C LEU A 360 74.95 27.52 -37.28
N GLN A 361 75.01 27.73 -38.59
CA GLN A 361 73.81 28.06 -39.38
C GLN A 361 72.76 26.95 -39.39
N ILE A 362 73.17 25.68 -39.24
CA ILE A 362 72.24 24.57 -39.12
C ILE A 362 71.66 24.52 -37.70
N GLU A 363 72.46 24.77 -36.66
CA GLU A 363 71.99 24.84 -35.27
C GLU A 363 70.89 25.89 -35.09
N ASP A 364 71.10 27.10 -35.60
CA ASP A 364 70.09 28.18 -35.53
C ASP A 364 68.78 27.79 -36.22
N LYS A 365 68.87 27.10 -37.37
CA LYS A 365 67.69 26.60 -38.08
C LYS A 365 66.98 25.49 -37.31
N ILE A 366 67.69 24.67 -36.54
CA ILE A 366 67.07 23.66 -35.69
C ILE A 366 66.34 24.33 -34.52
N LYS A 367 66.95 25.32 -33.88
CA LYS A 367 66.32 26.09 -32.79
C LYS A 367 65.05 26.80 -33.25
N ASP A 368 65.07 27.47 -34.40
CA ASP A 368 63.89 28.11 -34.99
C ASP A 368 62.73 27.11 -35.24
N GLN A 369 63.05 25.88 -35.66
CA GLN A 369 62.05 24.83 -35.85
C GLN A 369 61.51 24.28 -34.53
N GLU A 370 62.37 24.16 -33.52
CA GLU A 370 61.98 23.77 -32.16
C GLU A 370 61.03 24.80 -31.53
N GLU A 371 61.33 26.09 -31.65
CA GLU A 371 60.46 27.17 -31.17
C GLU A 371 59.10 27.15 -31.87
N LYS A 372 59.06 26.94 -33.20
CA LYS A 372 57.81 26.81 -33.95
C LYS A 372 56.98 25.62 -33.48
N ILE A 373 57.59 24.47 -33.22
CA ILE A 373 56.89 23.30 -32.68
C ILE A 373 56.38 23.58 -31.26
N GLN A 374 57.18 24.23 -30.41
CA GLN A 374 56.80 24.57 -29.04
C GLN A 374 55.64 25.57 -29.01
N CYS A 375 55.62 26.57 -29.89
CA CYS A 375 54.47 27.47 -30.04
C CYS A 375 53.20 26.72 -30.45
N LEU A 376 53.28 25.81 -31.44
CA LEU A 376 52.15 24.97 -31.86
C LEU A 376 51.62 24.08 -30.72
N LEU A 377 52.49 23.61 -29.81
CA LEU A 377 52.09 22.80 -28.66
C LEU A 377 51.49 23.65 -27.53
N LYS A 378 52.04 24.84 -27.25
CA LYS A 378 51.54 25.75 -26.22
C LYS A 378 50.16 26.32 -26.54
N ASP A 379 49.94 26.74 -27.79
CA ASP A 379 48.62 27.17 -28.27
C ASP A 379 47.58 26.05 -28.10
N LYS A 380 48.04 24.79 -28.09
CA LYS A 380 47.17 23.63 -27.90
C LYS A 380 46.83 23.36 -26.45
N VAL A 381 47.80 23.41 -25.53
CA VAL A 381 47.55 23.19 -24.09
C VAL A 381 46.50 24.18 -23.59
N ILE A 382 46.60 25.45 -24.00
CA ILE A 382 45.64 26.51 -23.65
C ILE A 382 44.25 26.22 -24.22
N ASN A 383 44.16 25.79 -25.48
CA ASN A 383 42.87 25.48 -26.11
C ASN A 383 42.22 24.18 -25.60
N THR A 384 43.00 23.14 -25.27
CA THR A 384 42.44 21.91 -24.67
C THR A 384 42.00 22.10 -23.22
N SER A 385 42.65 22.98 -22.44
CA SER A 385 42.14 23.34 -21.11
C SER A 385 40.82 24.11 -21.18
N HIS A 386 40.63 24.91 -22.23
CA HIS A 386 39.36 25.60 -22.50
C HIS A 386 38.23 24.62 -22.90
N VAL A 387 38.50 23.59 -23.70
CA VAL A 387 37.47 22.59 -24.11
C VAL A 387 36.94 21.74 -22.94
N THR A 388 37.73 21.52 -21.88
CA THR A 388 37.23 20.84 -20.66
C THR A 388 36.44 21.75 -19.72
N THR A 389 36.50 23.07 -19.90
CA THR A 389 35.81 24.06 -19.04
C THR A 389 34.72 24.86 -19.75
N ASP A 390 34.68 24.85 -21.10
CA ASP A 390 33.75 25.63 -21.92
C ASP A 390 32.56 24.81 -22.45
N VAL A 391 32.21 23.71 -21.80
CA VAL A 391 30.78 23.43 -21.65
C VAL A 391 30.27 24.53 -20.73
N ASP A 392 29.90 25.69 -21.29
CA ASP A 392 29.46 26.86 -20.54
C ASP A 392 28.48 26.36 -19.47
N PRO A 393 28.88 26.39 -18.18
CA PRO A 393 28.04 25.88 -17.13
C PRO A 393 26.72 26.65 -17.13
N LEU A 394 26.71 27.89 -17.64
CA LEU A 394 25.53 28.70 -17.87
C LEU A 394 24.68 28.22 -19.05
N ALA A 395 25.26 27.64 -20.12
CA ALA A 395 24.54 27.03 -21.24
C ALA A 395 23.93 25.68 -20.85
N VAL A 396 24.69 24.81 -20.17
CA VAL A 396 24.13 23.57 -19.61
C VAL A 396 23.12 23.89 -18.51
N LYS A 397 23.40 24.87 -17.64
CA LYS A 397 22.41 25.36 -16.67
C LYS A 397 21.22 26.03 -17.35
N LYS A 398 21.36 26.74 -18.47
CA LYS A 398 20.24 27.27 -19.26
C LYS A 398 19.43 26.16 -19.89
N ILE A 399 20.05 25.10 -20.42
CA ILE A 399 19.36 23.94 -20.97
C ILE A 399 18.62 23.22 -19.83
N VAL A 400 19.28 22.95 -18.71
CA VAL A 400 18.70 22.29 -17.53
C VAL A 400 17.61 23.16 -16.89
N CYS A 401 17.80 24.47 -16.78
CA CYS A 401 16.80 25.43 -16.30
C CYS A 401 15.65 25.56 -17.30
N SER A 402 15.91 25.57 -18.60
CA SER A 402 14.83 25.58 -19.60
C SER A 402 14.03 24.29 -19.52
N ILE A 403 14.67 23.13 -19.37
CA ILE A 403 13.99 21.84 -19.15
C ILE A 403 13.17 21.86 -17.85
N ARG A 404 13.70 22.43 -16.76
CA ARG A 404 12.98 22.59 -15.48
C ARG A 404 11.84 23.60 -15.56
N GLU A 405 12.03 24.77 -16.16
CA GLU A 405 11.02 25.81 -16.32
C GLU A 405 9.92 25.35 -17.27
N ILE A 406 10.25 24.64 -18.35
CA ILE A 406 9.27 24.00 -19.23
C ILE A 406 8.46 22.94 -18.47
N SER A 407 9.11 22.15 -17.62
CA SER A 407 8.45 21.11 -16.82
C SER A 407 7.54 21.70 -15.73
N LEU A 408 7.95 22.81 -15.09
CA LEU A 408 7.19 23.44 -14.02
C LEU A 408 6.10 24.37 -14.56
N SER A 409 6.41 25.25 -15.53
CA SER A 409 5.47 26.21 -16.10
C SER A 409 4.27 25.52 -16.77
N SER A 410 4.50 24.43 -17.51
CA SER A 410 3.40 23.66 -18.11
C SER A 410 2.57 22.92 -17.07
N ALA A 411 3.20 22.30 -16.05
CA ALA A 411 2.48 21.63 -14.98
C ALA A 411 1.65 22.61 -14.12
N PHE A 412 2.18 23.80 -13.82
CA PHE A 412 1.46 24.82 -13.07
C PHE A 412 0.28 25.39 -13.84
N LYS A 413 0.43 25.67 -15.15
CA LYS A 413 -0.68 26.18 -15.97
C LYS A 413 -1.82 25.16 -16.09
N THR A 414 -1.50 23.89 -16.27
CA THR A 414 -2.50 22.82 -16.31
C THR A 414 -3.19 22.64 -14.95
N LEU A 415 -2.47 22.75 -13.83
CA LEU A 415 -3.08 22.67 -12.49
C LEU A 415 -3.99 23.88 -12.19
N GLU A 416 -3.61 25.08 -12.63
CA GLU A 416 -4.44 26.29 -12.51
C GLU A 416 -5.71 26.18 -13.35
N GLU A 417 -5.62 25.67 -14.59
CA GLU A 417 -6.79 25.44 -15.46
C GLU A 417 -7.75 24.38 -14.89
N ILE A 418 -7.21 23.29 -14.33
CA ILE A 418 -8.01 22.27 -13.64
C ILE A 418 -8.69 22.85 -12.39
N GLY A 419 -7.96 23.61 -11.57
CA GLY A 419 -8.51 24.28 -10.39
C GLY A 419 -9.62 25.27 -10.75
N ALA A 420 -9.44 26.05 -11.81
CA ALA A 420 -10.44 26.99 -12.30
C ALA A 420 -11.71 26.29 -12.82
N GLN A 421 -11.57 25.15 -13.51
CA GLN A 421 -12.71 24.35 -13.97
C GLN A 421 -13.47 23.70 -12.81
N GLN A 422 -12.77 23.22 -11.78
CA GLN A 422 -13.40 22.67 -10.57
C GLN A 422 -14.18 23.73 -9.79
N LYS A 423 -13.61 24.94 -9.66
CA LYS A 423 -14.28 26.05 -8.98
C LYS A 423 -15.56 26.49 -9.69
N LYS A 424 -15.52 26.57 -11.03
CA LYS A 424 -16.68 26.90 -11.86
C LYS A 424 -17.81 25.85 -11.80
N LYS A 425 -17.48 24.58 -11.51
CA LYS A 425 -18.45 23.49 -11.28
C LYS A 425 -19.06 23.49 -9.87
N GLN A 426 -18.42 24.13 -8.88
CA GLN A 426 -18.96 24.27 -7.53
C GLN A 426 -19.87 25.50 -7.37
N GLU A 427 -19.75 26.47 -8.27
CA GLU A 427 -20.57 27.69 -8.32
C GLU A 427 -21.85 27.53 -9.18
N LEU A 428 -21.99 26.40 -9.88
CA LEU A 428 -23.19 25.96 -10.63
C LEU A 428 -23.89 24.84 -9.88
#